data_AF-A0A3N5KM81-F1
#
_entry.id   AF-A0A3N5KM81-F1
#
_cell.length_a   1.000
_cell.length_b   1.000
_cell.length_c   1.000
_cell.angle_alpha   90.00
_cell.angle_beta   90.00
_cell.angle_gamma   90.00
#
_symmetry.space_group_name_H-M   'P 1'
#
loop_
_entity.id
_entity.type
_entity.pdbx_description
1 polymer ?
#
loop_
_entity_poly.entity_id
_entity_poly.type
_entity_poly.pdbx_seq_one_letter_code
_entity_poly.pdbx_strand_id
1 'polypeptide(L)'
;MKRSTFLCVVMLAIASLTLAAADMTGLVTCSKCRHTDEKDMTCATSCLRSGVPALFYEQATQKFYKVANQDAVKAHYGTRVVVTGKADGENLTVATIKPVPAKGK
;
A
#
# COMPACT_ATOMS: atom_id res chain seq x y z
N MET A 1 -26.08 37.10 37.73
CA MET A 1 -26.86 37.56 36.56
C MET A 1 -26.11 38.67 35.84
N LYS A 2 -25.53 38.37 34.66
CA LYS A 2 -25.19 39.28 33.54
C LYS A 2 -24.43 38.41 32.51
N ARG A 3 -25.15 37.73 31.61
CA ARG A 3 -25.38 38.16 30.23
C ARG A 3 -24.07 38.52 29.51
N SER A 4 -23.39 37.50 29.00
CA SER A 4 -22.55 37.66 27.80
C SER A 4 -22.58 36.36 27.01
N THR A 5 -23.65 36.21 26.25
CA THR A 5 -23.73 35.44 25.00
C THR A 5 -22.58 35.87 24.10
N PHE A 6 -21.44 35.20 24.18
CA PHE A 6 -20.37 35.32 23.19
C PHE A 6 -20.40 34.10 22.28
N LEU A 7 -21.17 34.30 21.22
CA LEU A 7 -21.35 33.49 20.03
C LEU A 7 -20.02 33.39 19.27
N CYS A 8 -19.05 32.63 19.78
CA CYS A 8 -17.90 32.20 18.98
C CYS A 8 -18.25 30.89 18.30
N VAL A 9 -18.91 31.00 17.14
CA VAL A 9 -19.00 29.95 16.13
C VAL A 9 -17.57 29.58 15.74
N VAL A 10 -17.02 28.59 16.44
CA VAL A 10 -15.80 27.92 16.02
C VAL A 10 -16.16 27.21 14.72
N MET A 11 -15.75 27.83 13.61
CA MET A 11 -15.75 27.22 12.29
C MET A 11 -15.04 25.87 12.40
N LEU A 12 -15.83 24.80 12.45
CA LEU A 12 -15.38 23.45 12.20
C LEU A 12 -15.07 23.41 10.70
N ALA A 13 -13.88 23.87 10.33
CA ALA A 13 -13.29 23.64 9.02
C ALA A 13 -13.10 22.12 8.90
N ILE A 14 -14.13 21.45 8.38
CA ILE A 14 -14.04 20.08 7.93
C ILE A 14 -13.05 20.14 6.78
N ALA A 15 -11.78 19.89 7.08
CA ALA A 15 -10.79 19.58 6.08
C ALA A 15 -11.34 18.37 5.33
N SER A 16 -11.91 18.62 4.15
CA SER A 16 -12.24 17.60 3.18
C SER A 16 -10.95 16.89 2.85
N LEU A 17 -10.67 15.83 3.60
CA LEU A 17 -9.66 14.83 3.30
C LEU A 17 -10.07 14.28 1.94
N THR A 18 -9.51 14.87 0.90
CA THR A 18 -9.56 14.33 -0.45
C THR A 18 -9.12 12.88 -0.31
N LEU A 19 -10.04 11.96 -0.63
CA LEU A 19 -9.78 10.53 -0.73
C LEU A 19 -8.88 10.31 -1.97
N ALA A 20 -7.67 10.87 -1.91
CA ALA A 20 -6.62 10.64 -2.86
C ALA A 20 -6.21 9.19 -2.71
N ALA A 21 -6.10 8.47 -3.83
CA ALA A 21 -5.54 7.12 -3.84
C ALA A 21 -4.17 7.20 -3.15
N ALA A 22 -4.01 6.49 -2.04
CA ALA A 22 -2.80 6.56 -1.25
C ALA A 22 -1.66 5.87 -2.02
N ASP A 23 -0.54 6.57 -2.16
CA ASP A 23 0.71 5.96 -2.62
C ASP A 23 1.29 5.13 -1.47
N MET A 24 1.23 3.81 -1.60
CA MET A 24 1.74 2.87 -0.60
C MET A 24 3.08 2.31 -1.07
N THR A 25 4.11 2.44 -0.25
CA THR A 25 5.42 1.85 -0.54
C THR A 25 5.53 0.47 0.10
N GLY A 26 5.95 -0.52 -0.69
CA GLY A 26 5.96 -1.89 -0.21
C GLY A 26 6.70 -2.89 -1.08
N LEU A 27 6.55 -4.16 -0.70
CA LEU A 27 7.14 -5.31 -1.38
C LEU A 27 6.04 -6.23 -1.91
N VAL A 28 6.21 -6.69 -3.15
CA VAL A 28 5.36 -7.74 -3.72
C VAL A 28 5.92 -9.09 -3.29
N THR A 29 5.27 -9.71 -2.31
CA THR A 29 5.62 -11.03 -1.76
C THR A 29 4.52 -12.05 -2.09
N CYS A 30 4.68 -13.31 -1.69
CA CYS A 30 3.67 -14.35 -1.90
C CYS A 30 3.07 -14.81 -0.57
N SER A 31 1.87 -15.39 -0.62
CA SER A 31 1.17 -15.89 0.59
C SER A 31 1.93 -16.94 1.39
N LYS A 32 2.83 -17.69 0.73
CA LYS A 32 3.67 -18.71 1.38
C LYS A 32 4.91 -18.13 2.08
N CYS A 33 5.54 -17.13 1.49
CA CYS A 33 6.82 -16.60 1.98
C CYS A 33 6.64 -15.46 2.97
N ARG A 34 5.67 -14.56 2.74
CA ARG A 34 5.38 -13.38 3.59
C ARG A 34 6.62 -12.56 3.97
N HIS A 35 7.61 -12.49 3.08
CA HIS A 35 8.82 -11.71 3.31
C HIS A 35 8.52 -10.23 3.49
N THR A 36 9.13 -9.62 4.51
CA THR A 36 9.04 -8.20 4.86
C THR A 36 10.24 -7.39 4.36
N ASP A 37 11.26 -8.08 3.85
CA ASP A 37 12.57 -7.52 3.50
C ASP A 37 12.96 -7.86 2.06
N GLU A 38 13.74 -6.97 1.44
CA GLU A 38 14.15 -7.12 0.04
C GLU A 38 15.13 -8.29 -0.19
N LYS A 39 15.90 -8.66 0.83
CA LYS A 39 16.98 -9.66 0.73
C LYS A 39 16.46 -11.05 0.33
N ASP A 40 15.23 -11.36 0.71
CA ASP A 40 14.62 -12.68 0.49
C ASP A 40 13.59 -12.67 -0.65
N MET A 41 13.48 -11.57 -1.40
CA MET A 41 12.51 -11.42 -2.49
C MET A 41 12.71 -12.40 -3.64
N THR A 42 13.91 -12.97 -3.81
CA THR A 42 14.18 -14.01 -4.82
C THR A 42 13.32 -15.26 -4.60
N CYS A 43 13.10 -15.65 -3.34
CA CYS A 43 12.25 -16.77 -2.98
C CYS A 43 10.78 -16.49 -3.33
N ALA A 44 10.28 -15.32 -2.92
CA ALA A 44 8.93 -14.88 -3.27
C ALA A 44 8.72 -14.81 -4.78
N THR A 45 9.70 -14.30 -5.54
CA THR A 45 9.63 -14.20 -7.02
C THR A 45 9.42 -15.55 -7.68
N SER A 46 10.15 -16.57 -7.23
CA SER A 46 10.00 -17.94 -7.74
C SER A 46 8.59 -18.49 -7.47
N CYS A 47 8.07 -18.28 -6.26
CA CYS A 47 6.70 -18.67 -5.91
C CYS A 47 5.64 -17.94 -6.74
N LEU A 48 5.80 -16.63 -6.95
CA LEU A 48 4.88 -15.81 -7.73
C LEU A 48 4.86 -16.22 -9.21
N ARG A 49 6.03 -16.56 -9.77
CA ARG A 49 6.14 -17.14 -11.12
C ARG A 49 5.52 -18.53 -11.24
N SER A 50 5.53 -19.29 -10.15
CA SER A 50 4.90 -20.61 -10.07
C SER A 50 3.38 -20.55 -9.89
N GLY A 51 2.79 -19.35 -9.82
CA GLY A 51 1.33 -19.15 -9.70
C GLY A 51 0.81 -18.99 -8.27
N VAL A 52 1.69 -18.81 -7.28
CA VAL A 52 1.25 -18.49 -5.91
C VAL A 52 0.68 -17.06 -5.88
N PRO A 53 -0.46 -16.82 -5.18
CA PRO A 53 -1.05 -15.48 -5.08
C PRO A 53 -0.07 -14.45 -4.48
N ALA A 54 0.01 -13.30 -5.12
CA ALA A 54 0.73 -12.13 -4.67
C ALA A 54 0.03 -11.44 -3.50
N LEU A 55 0.83 -11.12 -2.51
CA LEU A 55 0.52 -10.22 -1.41
C LEU A 55 1.40 -8.98 -1.53
N PHE A 56 0.87 -7.85 -1.12
CA PHE A 56 1.61 -6.61 -0.98
C PHE A 56 1.87 -6.37 0.50
N TYR A 57 3.15 -6.30 0.89
CA TYR A 57 3.54 -5.88 2.22
C TYR A 57 3.78 -4.36 2.20
N GLU A 58 2.92 -3.61 2.88
CA GLU A 58 3.08 -2.17 3.05
C GLU A 58 4.08 -1.89 4.18
N GLN A 59 5.18 -1.21 3.87
CA GLN A 59 6.26 -0.97 4.85
C GLN A 59 5.86 0.04 5.93
N ALA A 60 5.03 1.04 5.59
CA ALA A 60 4.64 2.11 6.51
C ALA A 60 3.73 1.60 7.64
N THR A 61 2.78 0.73 7.29
CA THR A 61 1.79 0.18 8.24
C THR A 61 2.17 -1.22 8.72
N GLN A 62 3.19 -1.82 8.11
CA GLN A 62 3.62 -3.21 8.31
C GLN A 62 2.49 -4.23 8.09
N LYS A 63 1.57 -3.94 7.17
CA LYS A 63 0.41 -4.80 6.87
C LYS A 63 0.59 -5.56 5.56
N PHE A 64 -0.05 -6.72 5.49
CA PHE A 64 -0.16 -7.50 4.26
C PHE A 64 -1.54 -7.28 3.64
N TYR A 65 -1.55 -6.98 2.35
CA TYR A 65 -2.75 -6.88 1.54
C TYR A 65 -2.75 -7.96 0.46
N LYS A 66 -3.90 -8.56 0.22
CA LYS A 66 -4.15 -9.45 -0.91
C LYS A 66 -4.30 -8.60 -2.16
N VAL A 67 -3.43 -8.78 -3.15
CA VAL A 67 -3.55 -8.04 -4.41
C VAL A 67 -4.75 -8.59 -5.18
N ALA A 68 -5.78 -7.78 -5.42
CA ALA A 68 -6.97 -8.23 -6.13
C ALA A 68 -6.68 -8.48 -7.63
N ASN A 69 -5.84 -7.64 -8.23
CA ASN A 69 -5.43 -7.72 -9.63
C ASN A 69 -4.00 -8.27 -9.77
N GLN A 70 -3.89 -9.59 -9.65
CA GLN A 70 -2.63 -10.34 -9.70
C GLN A 70 -1.82 -10.06 -10.97
N ASP A 71 -2.47 -9.85 -12.12
CA ASP A 71 -1.79 -9.58 -13.39
C ASP A 71 -1.01 -8.26 -13.39
N ALA A 72 -1.47 -7.25 -12.67
CA ALA A 72 -0.83 -5.93 -12.66
C ALA A 72 0.56 -5.96 -12.02
N VAL A 73 0.77 -6.85 -11.05
CA VAL A 73 2.03 -6.94 -10.29
C VAL A 73 3.05 -7.91 -10.91
N LYS A 74 2.66 -8.71 -11.91
CA LYS A 74 3.53 -9.72 -12.56
C LYS A 74 4.85 -9.16 -13.07
N ALA A 75 4.82 -7.96 -13.65
CA ALA A 75 6.00 -7.30 -14.20
C ALA A 75 6.98 -6.79 -13.12
N HIS A 76 6.57 -6.78 -11.85
CA HIS A 76 7.30 -6.16 -10.74
C HIS A 76 7.60 -7.13 -9.58
N TYR A 77 7.45 -8.44 -9.82
CA TYR A 77 7.77 -9.45 -8.82
C TYR A 77 9.19 -9.33 -8.29
N GLY A 78 9.32 -9.41 -6.96
CA GLY A 78 10.60 -9.38 -6.27
C GLY A 78 11.27 -8.01 -6.21
N THR A 79 10.57 -6.95 -6.60
CA THR A 79 11.08 -5.58 -6.52
C THR A 79 10.28 -4.77 -5.51
N ARG A 80 10.94 -3.79 -4.88
CA ARG A 80 10.24 -2.76 -4.11
C ARG A 80 9.51 -1.84 -5.07
N VAL A 81 8.26 -1.58 -4.76
CA VAL A 81 7.36 -0.78 -5.58
C VAL A 81 6.61 0.22 -4.73
N VAL A 82 6.27 1.33 -5.36
CA VAL A 82 5.21 2.24 -4.89
C VAL A 82 3.95 1.86 -5.65
N VAL A 83 2.94 1.45 -4.90
CA VAL A 83 1.64 1.06 -5.40
C VAL A 83 0.66 2.17 -5.05
N THR A 84 0.08 2.80 -6.07
CA THR A 84 -1.08 3.66 -5.89
C THR A 84 -2.32 2.80 -6.07
N GLY A 85 -3.19 2.74 -5.06
CA GLY A 85 -4.33 1.82 -5.11
C GLY A 85 -5.40 2.12 -4.07
N LYS A 86 -6.46 1.31 -4.12
CA LYS A 86 -7.52 1.32 -3.11
C LYS A 86 -7.40 0.06 -2.27
N ALA A 87 -7.15 0.24 -0.97
CA ALA A 87 -7.24 -0.82 0.01
C ALA A 87 -8.68 -0.92 0.53
N ASP A 88 -9.29 -2.09 0.42
CA ASP A 88 -10.61 -2.43 0.94
C ASP A 88 -10.45 -3.61 1.92
N GLY A 89 -10.35 -3.27 3.21
CA GLY A 89 -10.03 -4.23 4.27
C GLY A 89 -8.68 -4.91 4.05
N GLU A 90 -8.70 -6.20 3.72
CA GLU A 90 -7.50 -7.00 3.41
C GLU A 90 -7.13 -7.00 1.93
N ASN A 91 -7.98 -6.48 1.05
CA ASN A 91 -7.75 -6.50 -0.39
C ASN A 91 -7.15 -5.17 -0.85
N LEU A 92 -6.23 -5.23 -1.81
CA LEU A 92 -5.63 -4.07 -2.46
C LEU A 92 -5.84 -4.16 -3.95
N THR A 93 -6.57 -3.20 -4.50
CA THR A 93 -6.66 -3.01 -5.95
C THR A 93 -5.60 -2.03 -6.40
N VAL A 94 -4.65 -2.51 -7.19
CA VAL A 94 -3.52 -1.73 -7.69
C VAL A 94 -3.97 -0.93 -8.91
N ALA A 95 -3.93 0.40 -8.84
CA ALA A 95 -4.20 1.26 -10.00
C ALA A 95 -2.91 1.58 -10.76
N THR A 96 -1.84 1.87 -10.04
CA THR A 96 -0.54 2.25 -10.61
C THR A 96 0.58 1.59 -9.83
N ILE A 97 1.61 1.12 -10.55
CA ILE A 97 2.85 0.60 -9.95
C ILE A 97 4.00 1.45 -10.47
N LYS A 98 4.82 1.94 -9.55
CA LYS A 98 6.08 2.59 -9.85
C LYS A 98 7.20 1.76 -9.23
N PRO A 99 8.20 1.30 -10.00
CA PRO A 99 9.38 0.69 -9.41
C PRO A 99 10.11 1.74 -8.57
N VAL A 100 10.50 1.37 -7.34
CA VAL A 100 11.45 2.19 -6.59
C VAL A 100 12.83 1.82 -7.12
N PRO A 101 13.61 2.76 -7.68
CA PRO A 101 14.98 2.45 -8.05
C PRO A 101 15.69 1.96 -6.78
N ALA A 102 16.19 0.73 -6.81
CA ALA A 102 17.08 0.22 -5.79
C ALA A 102 18.15 1.27 -5.57
N LYS A 103 18.31 1.74 -4.31
CA LYS A 103 19.38 2.68 -3.97
C LYS A 103 20.67 2.17 -4.63
N GLY A 104 21.29 3.09 -5.37
CA GLY A 104 22.39 2.82 -6.29
C GLY A 104 23.50 1.96 -5.68
N LYS A 105 24.18 1.28 -6.59
CA LYS A 105 25.41 0.52 -6.38
C LYS A 105 26.40 1.21 -5.45
#